data_AF-A0A9D8UNM6-F1
#
_entry.id   AF-A0A9D8UNM6-F1
#
_cell.length_a   1.000
_cell.length_b   1.000
_cell.length_c   1.000
_cell.angle_alpha   90.00
_cell.angle_beta   90.00
_cell.angle_gamma   90.00
#
_symmetry.space_group_name_H-M   'P 1'
#
loop_
_entity.id
_entity.type
_entity.pdbx_description
1 polymer ?
#
loop_
_entity_poly.entity_id
_entity_poly.type
_entity_poly.pdbx_seq_one_letter_code
_entity_poly.pdbx_strand_id
1 'polypeptide(L)'
;MKKEKKLMLIIFLISSILLATHEGEFWPFSIYPMFSQAGNPWSRGLVEDVQDSSRADLWDTKPLHVVEPRTLALKEYGIHEIDFANYISKTKVWDNTKLNGLRSTFQIDNYPGKMWMATRVVGHLTEQDSVVIEAIPMFLFTSDTTIKNPRLFPEELND
;
A
#
# COMPACT_ATOMS: atom_id res chain seq x y z
N MET A 1 -22.24 -9.96 -47.49
CA MET A 1 -22.56 -9.68 -46.06
C MET A 1 -23.17 -8.29 -45.97
N LYS A 2 -24.39 -8.12 -45.41
CA LYS A 2 -25.07 -6.80 -45.34
C LYS A 2 -24.17 -5.76 -44.65
N LYS A 3 -24.19 -4.51 -45.10
CA LYS A 3 -23.34 -3.41 -44.56
C LYS A 3 -23.43 -3.30 -43.03
N GLU A 4 -24.61 -3.53 -42.46
CA GLU A 4 -24.84 -3.51 -41.00
C GLU A 4 -24.02 -4.58 -40.27
N LYS A 5 -23.97 -5.81 -40.81
CA LYS A 5 -23.19 -6.90 -40.21
C LYS A 5 -21.69 -6.63 -40.27
N LYS A 6 -21.21 -5.98 -41.34
CA LYS A 6 -19.81 -5.57 -41.47
C LYS A 6 -19.47 -4.50 -40.43
N LEU A 7 -20.35 -3.51 -40.23
CA LEU A 7 -20.15 -2.45 -39.25
C LEU A 7 -20.15 -3.00 -37.82
N MET A 8 -21.09 -3.88 -37.51
CA MET A 8 -21.17 -4.54 -36.19
C MET A 8 -19.91 -5.36 -35.90
N LEU A 9 -19.41 -6.11 -36.88
CA LEU A 9 -18.16 -6.87 -36.73
C LEU A 9 -16.95 -5.95 -36.48
N ILE A 10 -16.87 -4.81 -37.18
CA ILE A 10 -15.79 -3.84 -36.99
C ILE A 10 -15.84 -3.23 -35.58
N ILE A 11 -17.01 -2.80 -35.12
CA ILE A 11 -17.18 -2.27 -33.76
C ILE A 11 -16.79 -3.33 -32.74
N PHE A 12 -17.27 -4.56 -32.90
CA PHE A 12 -16.93 -5.67 -32.01
C PHE A 12 -15.42 -5.95 -31.97
N LEU A 13 -14.75 -5.97 -33.12
CA LEU A 13 -13.30 -6.17 -33.20
C LEU A 13 -12.54 -5.04 -32.53
N ILE A 14 -12.92 -3.78 -32.78
CA ILE A 14 -12.31 -2.60 -32.15
C ILE A 14 -12.49 -2.70 -30.63
N SER A 15 -13.72 -2.95 -30.15
CA SER A 15 -13.99 -3.13 -28.72
C SER A 15 -13.21 -4.28 -28.11
N SER A 16 -13.06 -5.41 -28.82
CA SER A 16 -12.31 -6.57 -28.34
C SER A 16 -10.81 -6.28 -28.25
N ILE A 17 -10.24 -5.58 -29.24
CA ILE A 17 -8.83 -5.18 -29.22
C ILE A 17 -8.59 -4.18 -28.09
N LEU A 18 -9.43 -3.15 -27.96
CA LEU A 18 -9.35 -2.19 -26.86
C LEU A 18 -9.43 -2.89 -25.50
N LEU A 19 -10.37 -3.80 -25.31
CA LEU A 19 -10.52 -4.56 -24.07
C LEU A 19 -9.30 -5.45 -23.77
N ALA A 20 -8.72 -6.08 -24.80
CA ALA A 20 -7.54 -6.93 -24.66
C ALA A 20 -6.25 -6.14 -24.37
N THR A 21 -6.17 -4.88 -24.85
CA THR A 21 -5.02 -4.00 -24.61
C THR A 21 -5.14 -3.13 -23.37
N HIS A 22 -6.34 -2.94 -22.82
CA HIS A 22 -6.51 -2.18 -21.59
C HIS A 22 -6.13 -3.07 -20.40
N GLU A 23 -5.31 -2.57 -19.49
CA GLU A 23 -4.79 -3.31 -18.31
C GLU A 23 -5.86 -3.56 -17.23
N GLY A 24 -7.06 -4.03 -17.60
CA GLY A 24 -8.07 -4.50 -16.66
C GLY A 24 -8.75 -3.43 -15.79
N GLU A 25 -8.52 -2.14 -16.04
CA GLU A 25 -9.07 -1.04 -15.22
C GLU A 25 -10.60 -0.80 -15.39
N PHE A 26 -11.29 -1.53 -16.26
CA PHE A 26 -12.71 -1.26 -16.55
C PHE A 26 -13.66 -2.29 -15.92
N TRP A 27 -13.80 -2.24 -14.59
CA TRP A 27 -14.95 -2.81 -13.90
C TRP A 27 -15.65 -1.73 -13.07
N PRO A 28 -16.77 -1.15 -13.55
CA PRO A 28 -17.46 -0.06 -12.85
C PRO A 28 -18.16 -0.46 -11.55
N PHE A 29 -18.08 -1.73 -11.12
CA PHE A 29 -18.78 -2.26 -9.94
C PHE A 29 -17.93 -3.10 -8.97
N SER A 30 -16.60 -3.18 -9.13
CA SER A 30 -15.76 -3.91 -8.17
C SER A 30 -15.03 -2.96 -7.23
N ILE A 31 -15.49 -2.93 -5.98
CA ILE A 31 -14.81 -2.30 -4.82
C ILE A 31 -13.57 -3.13 -4.40
N TYR A 32 -13.11 -4.06 -5.23
CA TYR A 32 -11.83 -4.77 -5.11
C TYR A 32 -10.83 -4.30 -6.17
N PRO A 33 -10.23 -3.10 -6.05
CA PRO A 33 -9.23 -2.65 -7.01
C PRO A 33 -7.84 -3.13 -6.57
N MET A 34 -7.56 -4.43 -6.56
CA MET A 34 -6.24 -4.94 -6.13
C MET A 34 -5.68 -6.10 -6.98
N PHE A 35 -6.21 -6.35 -8.17
CA PHE A 35 -5.52 -7.16 -9.21
C PHE A 35 -5.46 -6.46 -10.57
N SER A 36 -5.84 -5.18 -10.65
CA SER A 36 -5.94 -4.43 -11.91
C SER A 36 -4.58 -4.03 -12.50
N GLN A 37 -3.49 -4.70 -12.13
CA GLN A 37 -2.25 -4.63 -12.91
C GLN A 37 -1.98 -5.97 -13.61
N ALA A 38 -3.01 -6.66 -14.10
CA ALA A 38 -2.87 -7.89 -14.89
C ALA A 38 -1.97 -8.97 -14.23
N GLY A 39 -2.03 -9.09 -12.89
CA GLY A 39 -1.20 -10.04 -12.12
C GLY A 39 0.12 -9.46 -11.57
N ASN A 40 0.47 -8.21 -11.88
CA ASN A 40 1.64 -7.58 -11.27
C ASN A 40 1.41 -7.29 -9.77
N PRO A 41 2.47 -7.35 -8.94
CA PRO A 41 2.39 -6.98 -7.54
C PRO A 41 2.00 -5.52 -7.36
N TRP A 42 1.12 -5.24 -6.40
CA TRP A 42 0.75 -3.89 -6.01
C TRP A 42 1.18 -3.60 -4.57
N SER A 43 1.30 -2.31 -4.23
CA SER A 43 1.56 -1.90 -2.85
C SER A 43 0.73 -0.68 -2.43
N ARG A 44 0.34 -0.65 -1.15
CA ARG A 44 -0.32 0.47 -0.47
C ARG A 44 0.26 0.66 0.92
N GLY A 45 0.22 1.88 1.44
CA GLY A 45 0.55 2.16 2.84
C GLY A 45 -0.70 2.14 3.71
N LEU A 46 -0.58 1.62 4.93
CA LEU A 46 -1.57 1.76 6.01
C LEU A 46 -0.87 2.20 7.30
N VAL A 47 -1.67 2.66 8.26
CA VAL A 47 -1.19 2.97 9.61
C VAL A 47 -1.91 2.10 10.63
N GLU A 48 -1.16 1.48 11.53
CA GLU A 48 -1.70 0.72 12.66
C GLU A 48 -1.51 1.49 13.97
N ASP A 49 -2.50 1.47 14.87
CA ASP A 49 -2.31 1.87 16.28
C ASP A 49 -1.67 0.70 17.04
N VAL A 50 -0.41 0.86 17.44
CA VAL A 50 0.36 -0.14 18.16
C VAL A 50 0.49 0.31 19.60
N GLN A 51 -0.30 -0.27 20.51
CA GLN A 51 -0.26 0.13 21.93
C GLN A 51 0.96 -0.41 22.71
N ASP A 52 1.72 -1.35 22.15
CA ASP A 52 2.87 -1.97 22.81
C ASP A 52 4.03 -2.17 21.82
N SER A 53 5.09 -1.37 22.01
CA SER A 53 6.31 -1.42 21.21
C SER A 53 7.31 -2.49 21.67
N SER A 54 7.09 -3.12 22.83
CA SER A 54 7.96 -4.16 23.40
C SER A 54 7.69 -5.55 22.84
N ARG A 55 6.64 -5.69 22.03
CA ARG A 55 6.25 -6.94 21.39
C ARG A 55 7.38 -7.50 20.54
N ALA A 56 7.72 -8.77 20.78
CA ALA A 56 8.75 -9.48 20.03
C ALA A 56 8.42 -9.57 18.53
N ASP A 57 7.13 -9.65 18.18
CA ASP A 57 6.66 -9.80 16.80
C ASP A 57 6.38 -8.47 16.10
N LEU A 58 6.72 -7.33 16.71
CA LEU A 58 6.35 -6.00 16.21
C LEU A 58 6.75 -5.77 14.74
N TRP A 59 7.95 -6.23 14.39
CA TRP A 59 8.58 -6.01 13.09
C TRP A 59 8.42 -7.17 12.10
N ASP A 60 7.65 -8.20 12.47
CA ASP A 60 7.38 -9.34 11.60
C ASP A 60 6.41 -8.97 10.47
N THR A 61 6.68 -9.46 9.27
CA THR A 61 5.71 -9.45 8.16
C THR A 61 4.54 -10.37 8.52
N LYS A 62 3.32 -9.86 8.37
CA LYS A 62 2.09 -10.58 8.77
C LYS A 62 1.07 -10.59 7.65
N PRO A 63 0.16 -11.56 7.60
CA PRO A 63 -1.02 -11.48 6.74
C PRO A 63 -1.86 -10.23 7.05
N LEU A 64 -2.46 -9.61 6.03
CA LEU A 64 -3.26 -8.38 6.19
C LEU A 64 -4.35 -8.48 7.27
N HIS A 65 -5.06 -9.61 7.37
CA HIS A 65 -6.14 -9.81 8.34
C HIS A 65 -5.68 -9.71 9.81
N VAL A 66 -4.38 -9.88 10.09
CA VAL A 66 -3.81 -9.75 11.44
C VAL A 66 -3.68 -8.27 11.85
N VAL A 67 -3.44 -7.38 10.88
CA VAL A 67 -3.22 -5.95 11.11
C VAL A 67 -4.48 -5.10 10.93
N GLU A 68 -5.42 -5.56 10.09
CA GLU A 68 -6.69 -4.88 9.78
C GLU A 68 -7.42 -4.34 11.02
N PRO A 69 -7.60 -5.09 12.12
CA PRO A 69 -8.33 -4.61 13.30
C PRO A 69 -7.69 -3.40 14.00
N ARG A 70 -6.42 -3.11 13.73
CA ARG A 70 -5.67 -2.00 14.34
C ARG A 70 -5.44 -0.84 13.37
N THR A 71 -5.97 -0.94 12.14
CA THR A 71 -5.77 0.09 11.13
C THR A 71 -6.50 1.37 11.52
N LEU A 72 -5.81 2.50 11.39
CA LEU A 72 -6.35 3.82 11.67
C LEU A 72 -7.08 4.40 10.45
N ALA A 73 -8.26 4.99 10.69
CA ALA A 73 -8.93 5.84 9.73
C ALA A 73 -8.26 7.21 9.70
N LEU A 74 -7.24 7.38 8.84
CA LEU A 74 -6.42 8.58 8.76
C LEU A 74 -7.22 9.88 8.54
N LYS A 75 -8.38 9.80 7.88
CA LYS A 75 -9.30 10.93 7.71
C LYS A 75 -9.74 11.56 9.04
N GLU A 76 -9.89 10.77 10.11
CA GLU A 76 -10.24 11.27 11.44
C GLU A 76 -9.15 12.13 12.08
N TYR A 77 -7.92 12.01 11.57
CA TYR A 77 -6.73 12.74 12.00
C TYR A 77 -6.36 13.89 11.05
N GLY A 78 -7.26 14.25 10.12
CA GLY A 78 -7.01 15.29 9.11
C GLY A 78 -5.95 14.91 8.07
N ILE A 79 -5.65 13.61 7.96
CA ILE A 79 -4.62 13.08 7.06
C ILE A 79 -5.29 12.57 5.78
N HIS A 80 -4.76 12.98 4.63
CA HIS A 80 -5.18 12.46 3.33
C HIS A 80 -4.63 11.03 3.11
N GLU A 81 -5.52 10.04 3.19
CA GLU A 81 -5.22 8.60 3.04
C GLU A 81 -4.43 8.27 1.77
N ILE A 82 -4.81 8.87 0.64
CA ILE A 82 -4.15 8.65 -0.65
C ILE A 82 -2.70 9.13 -0.62
N ASP A 83 -2.45 10.29 -0.01
CA ASP A 83 -1.12 10.87 0.07
C ASP A 83 -0.23 10.01 0.97
N PHE A 84 -0.75 9.55 2.12
CA PHE A 84 -0.05 8.59 2.98
C PHE A 84 0.28 7.30 2.25
N ALA A 85 -0.73 6.67 1.65
CA ALA A 85 -0.57 5.40 0.98
C ALA A 85 0.46 5.50 -0.15
N ASN A 86 0.45 6.59 -0.92
CA ASN A 86 1.42 6.86 -1.96
C ASN A 86 2.82 7.13 -1.40
N TYR A 87 2.94 7.91 -0.33
CA TYR A 87 4.23 8.26 0.26
C TYR A 87 4.96 7.00 0.74
N ILE A 88 4.26 6.12 1.46
CA ILE A 88 4.83 4.84 1.94
C ILE A 88 5.13 3.87 0.79
N SER A 89 4.24 3.74 -0.19
CA SER A 89 4.39 2.74 -1.27
C SER A 89 5.36 3.15 -2.37
N LYS A 90 5.43 4.44 -2.74
CA LYS A 90 6.22 4.92 -3.89
C LYS A 90 7.63 5.38 -3.52
N THR A 91 7.89 5.64 -2.23
CA THR A 91 9.22 6.05 -1.77
C THR A 91 10.16 4.83 -1.74
N LYS A 92 11.17 4.88 -2.61
CA LYS A 92 12.19 3.82 -2.74
C LYS A 92 13.37 4.01 -1.78
N VAL A 93 13.80 5.25 -1.59
CA VAL A 93 14.95 5.62 -0.75
C VAL A 93 14.46 6.42 0.45
N TRP A 94 14.82 5.98 1.65
CA TRP A 94 14.36 6.54 2.92
C TRP A 94 15.51 7.19 3.68
N ASP A 95 15.75 8.46 3.39
CA ASP A 95 16.66 9.32 4.13
C ASP A 95 15.93 10.11 5.24
N ASN A 96 16.69 10.88 6.03
CA ASN A 96 16.13 11.69 7.11
C ASN A 96 15.21 12.80 6.57
N THR A 97 15.44 13.31 5.36
CA THR A 97 14.58 14.31 4.73
C THR A 97 13.19 13.74 4.43
N LYS A 98 13.12 12.52 3.89
CA LYS A 98 11.87 11.81 3.63
C LYS A 98 11.16 11.43 4.91
N LEU A 99 11.88 10.98 5.93
CA LEU A 99 11.27 10.71 7.24
C LEU A 99 10.70 11.98 7.88
N ASN A 100 11.42 13.09 7.85
CA ASN A 100 10.93 14.35 8.40
C ASN A 100 9.74 14.90 7.61
N GLY A 101 9.76 14.77 6.28
CA GLY A 101 8.63 15.13 5.42
C GLY A 101 7.40 14.27 5.69
N LEU A 102 7.58 12.99 5.96
CA LEU A 102 6.52 12.08 6.40
C LEU A 102 5.94 12.57 7.74
N ARG A 103 6.80 12.79 8.76
CA ARG A 103 6.35 13.27 10.08
C ARG A 103 5.55 14.57 10.01
N SER A 104 6.04 15.55 9.25
CA SER A 104 5.39 16.85 9.14
C SER A 104 4.06 16.79 8.37
N THR A 105 4.03 16.04 7.26
CA THR A 105 2.81 15.87 6.45
C THR A 105 1.71 15.18 7.25
N PHE A 106 2.08 14.18 8.06
CA PHE A 106 1.15 13.42 8.89
C PHE A 106 0.95 13.96 10.29
N GLN A 107 1.53 15.13 10.59
CA GLN A 107 1.36 15.85 11.85
C GLN A 107 1.57 14.93 13.06
N ILE A 108 2.51 13.99 12.96
CA ILE A 108 2.74 12.94 13.96
C ILE A 108 2.99 13.54 15.34
N ASP A 109 3.72 14.66 15.36
CA ASP A 109 4.09 15.38 16.58
C ASP A 109 2.87 15.93 17.36
N ASN A 110 1.70 16.06 16.71
CA ASN A 110 0.46 16.55 17.33
C ASN A 110 -0.29 15.47 18.12
N TYR A 111 0.19 14.22 18.13
CA TYR A 111 -0.48 13.08 18.75
C TYR A 111 0.37 12.47 19.88
N PRO A 112 0.54 13.18 21.03
CA PRO A 112 1.32 12.68 22.15
C PRO A 112 0.72 11.40 22.73
N GLY A 113 1.59 10.46 23.10
CA GLY A 113 1.19 9.15 23.65
C GLY A 113 0.64 8.16 22.62
N LYS A 114 0.59 8.54 21.33
CA LYS A 114 0.26 7.62 20.24
C LYS A 114 1.51 6.95 19.68
N MET A 115 1.33 5.70 19.31
CA MET A 115 2.35 4.85 18.70
C MET A 115 1.78 4.29 17.41
N TRP A 116 2.22 4.84 16.27
CA TRP A 116 1.65 4.55 14.96
C TRP A 116 2.66 3.82 14.10
N MET A 117 2.28 2.64 13.60
CA MET A 117 3.13 1.88 12.68
C MET A 117 2.73 2.20 11.24
N ALA A 118 3.62 2.81 10.46
CA ALA A 118 3.53 2.78 9.00
C ALA A 118 3.84 1.37 8.52
N THR A 119 2.87 0.78 7.85
CA THR A 119 2.97 -0.58 7.31
C THR A 119 2.73 -0.53 5.80
N ARG A 120 3.61 -1.18 5.05
CA ARG A 120 3.44 -1.36 3.61
C ARG A 120 2.73 -2.67 3.36
N VAL A 121 1.55 -2.60 2.77
CA VAL A 121 0.84 -3.76 2.26
C VAL A 121 1.30 -4.05 0.85
N VAL A 122 1.58 -5.32 0.56
CA VAL A 122 1.93 -5.81 -0.76
C VAL A 122 1.05 -7.01 -1.09
N GLY A 123 0.34 -6.93 -2.21
CA GLY A 123 -0.36 -8.08 -2.77
C GLY A 123 0.40 -8.61 -3.98
N HIS A 124 0.59 -9.92 -4.04
CA HIS A 124 1.27 -10.61 -5.15
C HIS A 124 0.67 -12.00 -5.40
N LEU A 125 0.93 -12.54 -6.59
CA LEU A 125 0.64 -13.93 -6.93
C LEU A 125 1.83 -14.81 -6.55
N THR A 126 1.57 -15.94 -5.92
CA THR A 126 2.58 -16.96 -5.65
C THR A 126 2.80 -17.83 -6.90
N GLU A 127 3.85 -18.66 -6.87
CA GLU A 127 4.14 -19.63 -7.94
C GLU A 127 3.02 -20.66 -8.15
N GLN A 128 2.10 -20.81 -7.19
CA GLN A 128 0.95 -21.71 -7.25
C GLN A 128 -0.34 -20.99 -7.67
N ASP A 129 -0.24 -19.83 -8.32
CA ASP A 129 -1.37 -18.98 -8.73
C ASP A 129 -2.30 -18.57 -7.57
N SER A 130 -1.79 -18.57 -6.34
CA SER A 130 -2.53 -18.10 -5.17
C SER A 130 -2.21 -16.64 -4.91
N VAL A 131 -3.21 -15.88 -4.48
CA VAL A 131 -2.99 -14.52 -3.99
C VAL A 131 -2.48 -14.58 -2.57
N VAL A 132 -1.42 -13.82 -2.29
CA VAL A 132 -0.99 -13.51 -0.92
C VAL A 132 -0.97 -11.99 -0.73
N ILE A 133 -1.43 -11.54 0.44
CA ILE A 133 -1.38 -10.14 0.86
C ILE A 133 -0.63 -10.05 2.19
N GLU A 134 0.51 -9.37 2.14
CA GLU A 134 1.43 -9.23 3.26
C GLU A 134 1.48 -7.79 3.74
N ALA A 135 1.48 -7.62 5.06
CA ALA A 135 1.65 -6.37 5.76
C ALA A 135 3.07 -6.33 6.33
N ILE A 136 3.88 -5.40 5.82
CA ILE A 136 5.30 -5.24 6.13
C ILE A 136 5.49 -3.98 6.98
N PRO A 137 5.72 -4.10 8.30
CA PRO A 137 5.95 -2.94 9.17
C PRO A 137 7.21 -2.19 8.73
N MET A 138 7.14 -0.86 8.57
CA MET A 138 8.26 -0.05 8.07
C MET A 138 8.81 0.91 9.12
N PHE A 139 7.94 1.68 9.76
CA PHE A 139 8.33 2.73 10.68
C PHE A 139 7.36 2.80 11.85
N LEU A 140 7.89 2.84 13.07
CA LEU A 140 7.11 3.15 14.26
C LEU A 140 7.30 4.63 14.58
N PHE A 141 6.19 5.37 14.60
CA PHE A 141 6.14 6.76 15.00
C PHE A 141 5.70 6.90 16.44
N THR A 142 6.43 7.71 17.18
CA THR A 142 5.96 8.36 18.41
C THR A 142 5.97 9.87 18.19
N SER A 143 5.41 10.63 19.12
CA SER A 143 5.48 12.11 19.10
C SER A 143 6.91 12.65 19.01
N ASP A 144 7.88 11.88 19.48
CA ASP A 144 9.24 12.38 19.69
C ASP A 144 10.23 11.80 18.68
N THR A 145 9.96 10.60 18.15
CA THR A 145 10.90 9.89 17.29
C THR A 145 10.24 9.00 16.24
N THR A 146 11.03 8.61 15.25
CA THR A 146 10.69 7.59 14.26
C THR A 146 11.70 6.47 14.35
N ILE A 147 11.23 5.27 14.66
CA ILE A 147 12.06 4.06 14.70
C ILE A 147 11.86 3.32 13.38
N LYS A 148 12.95 3.02 12.68
CA LYS A 148 12.94 2.23 11.43
C LYS A 148 12.88 0.73 11.74
N ASN A 149 12.22 -0.05 10.89
CA ASN A 149 12.30 -1.51 10.97
C ASN A 149 13.76 -1.95 10.74
N PRO A 150 14.43 -2.56 11.73
CA PRO A 150 15.84 -2.90 11.64
C PRO A 150 16.14 -3.97 10.58
N ARG A 151 15.13 -4.78 10.20
CA ARG A 151 15.28 -5.80 9.16
C ARG A 151 15.19 -5.23 7.73
N LEU A 152 14.51 -4.10 7.56
CA LEU A 152 14.37 -3.43 6.26
C LEU A 152 15.42 -2.34 6.06
N PHE A 153 15.83 -1.71 7.15
CA PHE A 153 16.79 -0.63 7.19
C PHE A 153 17.91 -1.00 8.17
N PRO A 154 18.74 -1.99 7.84
CA PRO A 154 19.93 -2.27 8.65
C PRO A 154 20.76 -0.99 8.71
N GLU A 155 21.20 -0.60 9.90
CA GLU A 155 22.20 0.46 10.01
C GLU A 155 23.44 -0.05 9.26
N GLU A 156 23.90 0.71 8.25
CA GLU A 156 25.19 0.41 7.65
C GLU A 156 26.22 0.45 8.79
N LEU A 157 26.80 -0.72 9.10
CA LEU A 157 28.00 -0.81 9.91
C LEU A 157 29.05 0.00 9.17
N ASN A 158 29.22 1.25 9.58
CA ASN A 158 30.40 2.03 9.24
C ASN A 158 31.58 1.32 9.92
N ASP A 159 32.31 0.51 9.14
CA ASP A 159 33.69 0.13 9.43
C ASP A 159 34.63 1.34 9.32
#